data_AF-A0A1I3XB57-F1
#
_entry.id   AF-A0A1I3XB57-F1
#
_cell.length_a   1.000
_cell.length_b   1.000
_cell.length_c   1.000
_cell.angle_alpha   90.00
_cell.angle_beta   90.00
_cell.angle_gamma   90.00
#
_symmetry.space_group_name_H-M   'P 1'
#
loop_
_entity.id
_entity.type
_entity.pdbx_description
1 polymer ?
#
loop_
_entity_poly.entity_id
_entity_poly.type
_entity_poly.pdbx_seq_one_letter_code
_entity_poly.pdbx_strand_id
1 'polypeptide(L)'
;MPDTLPRAYPLQWPEGVPRRMIHEKHGPMITMAAAVASLKDLLGLWADEMGATLHGVVISSNVTLGQSMPHDPGVALYFRLDNVPHCLASDRYRRPEQNVRAIYDQIMEKRREGVL
;
A
#
# COMPACT_ATOMS: atom_id res chain seq x y z
N MET A 1 -14.35 16.59 7.71
CA MET A 1 -13.19 16.03 8.44
C MET A 1 -11.97 16.77 7.94
N PRO A 2 -11.08 17.32 8.79
CA PRO A 2 -9.90 18.02 8.29
C PRO A 2 -9.01 17.03 7.54
N ASP A 3 -8.37 17.50 6.46
CA ASP A 3 -7.38 16.79 5.64
C ASP A 3 -6.12 16.43 6.46
N THR A 4 -6.23 15.56 7.46
CA THR A 4 -5.06 15.00 8.12
C THR A 4 -4.38 14.06 7.15
N LEU A 5 -3.25 14.51 6.60
CA LEU A 5 -2.41 13.69 5.74
C LEU A 5 -1.99 12.43 6.52
N PRO A 6 -2.13 11.23 5.92
CA PRO A 6 -1.76 9.99 6.56
C PRO A 6 -0.27 9.99 6.91
N ARG A 7 0.08 9.35 8.04
CA ARG A 7 1.46 9.23 8.50
C ARG A 7 2.04 7.89 8.09
N ALA A 8 3.34 7.86 7.80
CA ALA A 8 4.05 6.61 7.49
C ALA A 8 4.16 5.67 8.72
N TYR A 9 4.15 6.23 9.93
CA TYR A 9 4.21 5.49 11.19
C TYR A 9 3.47 6.26 12.31
N PRO A 10 2.78 5.58 13.25
CA PRO A 10 2.45 4.15 13.21
C PRO A 10 1.41 3.84 12.12
N LEU A 11 1.13 2.56 11.86
CA LEU A 11 0.15 2.13 10.86
C LEU A 11 -1.18 2.88 11.04
N GLN A 12 -1.60 3.61 10.00
CA GLN A 12 -2.91 4.23 9.87
C GLN A 12 -3.74 3.36 8.95
N TRP A 13 -4.56 2.46 9.50
CA TRP A 13 -5.42 1.60 8.69
C TRP A 13 -6.63 2.39 8.16
N PRO A 14 -7.02 2.24 6.87
CA PRO A 14 -8.13 3.01 6.32
C PRO A 14 -9.47 2.62 6.96
N GLU A 15 -10.34 3.60 7.14
CA GLU A 15 -11.70 3.38 7.64
C GLU A 15 -12.51 2.53 6.66
N GLY A 16 -13.31 1.59 7.18
CA GLY A 16 -14.16 0.71 6.37
C GLY A 16 -13.43 -0.43 5.64
N VAL A 17 -12.09 -0.47 5.64
CA VAL A 17 -11.34 -1.59 5.07
C VAL A 17 -11.25 -2.73 6.09
N PRO A 18 -11.76 -3.94 5.79
CA PRO A 18 -11.75 -5.05 6.73
C PRO A 18 -10.32 -5.53 7.01
N ARG A 19 -10.07 -5.90 8.27
CA ARG A 19 -8.83 -6.56 8.71
C ARG A 19 -8.94 -8.06 8.54
N ARG A 20 -7.83 -8.72 8.21
CA ARG A 20 -7.78 -10.18 8.24
C ARG A 20 -7.50 -10.69 9.66
N MET A 21 -8.30 -11.65 10.09
CA MET A 21 -8.14 -12.35 11.37
C MET A 21 -6.96 -13.33 11.36
N ILE A 22 -6.63 -13.88 10.19
CA ILE A 22 -5.59 -14.89 10.02
C ILE A 22 -4.67 -14.46 8.88
N HIS A 23 -3.39 -14.30 9.21
CA HIS A 23 -2.35 -13.99 8.24
C HIS A 23 -1.76 -15.27 7.63
N GLU A 24 -1.68 -15.30 6.30
CA GLU A 24 -1.01 -16.36 5.54
C GLU A 24 0.50 -16.35 5.86
N LYS A 25 1.08 -17.55 6.04
CA LYS A 25 2.50 -17.72 6.39
C LYS A 25 3.44 -17.49 5.21
N HIS A 26 2.97 -17.73 4.00
CA HIS A 26 3.77 -17.73 2.78
C HIS A 26 3.14 -16.80 1.76
N GLY A 27 3.98 -16.01 1.12
CA GLY A 27 3.66 -15.12 0.02
C GLY A 27 4.86 -15.05 -0.93
N PRO A 28 4.88 -14.11 -1.87
CA PRO A 28 5.99 -13.97 -2.81
C PRO A 28 7.32 -13.72 -2.09
N MET A 29 8.40 -14.29 -2.63
CA MET A 29 9.77 -14.03 -2.15
C MET A 29 10.25 -12.70 -2.72
N ILE A 30 10.19 -11.65 -1.91
CA ILE A 30 10.57 -10.29 -2.29
C ILE A 30 11.20 -9.57 -1.09
N THR A 31 12.10 -8.62 -1.34
CA THR A 31 12.63 -7.75 -0.29
C THR A 31 11.76 -6.51 -0.12
N MET A 32 11.78 -5.88 1.06
CA MET A 32 11.07 -4.63 1.30
C MET A 32 11.46 -3.55 0.28
N ALA A 33 12.76 -3.42 -0.01
CA ALA A 33 13.28 -2.45 -0.98
C ALA A 33 12.71 -2.68 -2.38
N ALA A 34 12.71 -3.93 -2.86
CA ALA A 34 12.15 -4.27 -4.17
C ALA A 34 10.63 -4.04 -4.21
N ALA A 35 9.90 -4.42 -3.16
CA ALA A 35 8.45 -4.24 -3.09
C ALA A 35 8.05 -2.76 -3.14
N VAL A 36 8.75 -1.90 -2.40
CA VAL A 36 8.50 -0.45 -2.40
C VAL A 36 8.88 0.19 -3.72
N ALA A 37 10.01 -0.19 -4.32
CA ALA A 37 10.45 0.33 -5.62
C ALA A 37 9.40 0.02 -6.70
N SER A 38 9.03 -1.26 -6.86
CA SER A 38 8.03 -1.67 -7.85
C SER A 38 6.65 -1.03 -7.63
N LEU A 39 6.26 -0.79 -6.37
CA LEU A 39 5.01 -0.09 -6.08
C LEU A 39 5.06 1.38 -6.51
N LYS A 40 6.16 2.08 -6.28
CA LYS A 40 6.32 3.49 -6.69
C LYS A 40 6.36 3.63 -8.21
N ASP A 41 7.10 2.75 -8.89
CA ASP A 41 7.18 2.73 -10.35
C ASP A 41 5.79 2.48 -10.96
N LEU A 42 5.03 1.55 -10.38
CA LEU A 42 3.65 1.26 -10.80
C LEU A 42 2.72 2.48 -10.64
N LEU A 43 2.80 3.19 -9.52
CA LEU A 43 1.98 4.38 -9.29
C LEU A 43 2.29 5.49 -10.29
N GLY A 44 3.58 5.69 -10.62
CA GLY A 44 4.01 6.64 -11.65
C GLY A 44 3.45 6.29 -13.02
N LEU A 45 3.63 5.04 -13.44
CA LEU A 45 3.11 4.56 -14.73
C LEU A 45 1.58 4.70 -14.81
N TRP A 46 0.89 4.40 -13.71
CA TRP A 46 -0.57 4.53 -13.68
C TRP A 46 -1.03 5.99 -13.78
N ALA A 47 -0.34 6.91 -13.10
CA ALA A 47 -0.63 8.34 -13.20
C ALA A 47 -0.43 8.85 -14.64
N ASP A 48 0.68 8.45 -15.28
CA ASP A 48 0.98 8.79 -16.68
C ASP A 48 -0.11 8.27 -17.64
N GLU A 49 -0.56 7.02 -17.46
CA GLU A 49 -1.64 6.42 -18.26
C GLU A 49 -2.97 7.15 -18.12
N MET A 50 -3.27 7.65 -16.92
CA MET A 50 -4.49 8.42 -16.66
C MET A 50 -4.36 9.89 -17.07
N GLY A 51 -3.17 10.35 -17.44
CA GLY A 51 -2.89 11.78 -17.64
C GLY A 51 -3.10 12.61 -16.37
N ALA A 52 -2.96 11.98 -15.20
CA ALA A 52 -3.20 12.56 -13.88
C ALA A 52 -1.88 12.81 -13.14
N THR A 53 -1.90 13.72 -12.17
CA THR A 53 -0.72 14.02 -11.35
C THR A 53 -0.74 13.21 -10.06
N LEU A 54 0.32 12.44 -9.78
CA LEU A 54 0.46 11.69 -8.55
C LEU A 54 0.91 12.59 -7.39
N HIS A 55 0.13 12.63 -6.30
CA HIS A 55 0.43 13.43 -5.12
C HIS A 55 0.39 12.62 -3.82
N GLY A 56 1.20 13.05 -2.84
CA GLY A 56 1.03 12.65 -1.43
C GLY A 56 1.13 11.16 -1.16
N VAL A 57 2.01 10.44 -1.86
CA VAL A 57 2.22 9.00 -1.65
C VAL A 57 2.75 8.73 -0.24
N VAL A 58 1.97 8.02 0.57
CA VAL A 58 2.33 7.59 1.92
C VAL A 58 2.11 6.08 2.05
N ILE A 59 3.17 5.37 2.40
CA ILE A 59 3.09 3.95 2.81
C ILE A 59 3.13 3.94 4.34
N SER A 60 2.00 3.61 4.95
CA SER A 60 1.80 3.54 6.40
C SER A 60 1.99 2.11 6.92
N SER A 61 2.85 1.91 7.91
CA SER A 61 3.11 0.61 8.52
C SER A 61 3.69 0.73 9.94
N ASN A 62 3.80 -0.40 10.64
CA ASN A 62 4.51 -0.48 11.92
C ASN A 62 5.99 -0.87 11.78
N VAL A 63 6.54 -0.83 10.55
CA VAL A 63 7.96 -1.11 10.29
C VAL A 63 8.79 0.11 10.65
N THR A 64 9.92 -0.11 11.34
CA THR A 64 10.91 0.91 11.68
C THR A 64 12.33 0.40 11.45
N LEU A 65 13.35 1.26 11.60
CA LEU A 65 14.76 0.85 11.46
C LEU A 65 15.18 -0.27 12.43
N GLY A 66 14.51 -0.44 13.56
CA GLY A 66 14.78 -1.49 14.54
C GLY A 66 13.77 -2.65 14.53
N GLN A 67 12.65 -2.52 13.81
CA GLN A 67 11.57 -3.51 13.80
C GLN A 67 11.07 -3.73 12.37
N SER A 68 11.63 -4.72 11.68
CA SER A 68 11.19 -5.12 10.33
C SER A 68 10.02 -6.10 10.33
N MET A 69 9.79 -6.80 11.44
CA MET A 69 8.72 -7.80 11.61
C MET A 69 7.80 -7.44 12.79
N PRO A 70 7.01 -6.36 12.71
CA PRO A 70 6.09 -5.98 13.77
C PRO A 70 5.00 -7.03 14.01
N HIS A 71 4.38 -7.02 15.21
CA HIS A 71 3.26 -7.92 15.54
C HIS A 71 2.07 -7.73 14.60
N ASP A 72 1.76 -6.48 14.26
CA ASP A 72 0.84 -6.12 13.20
C ASP A 72 1.63 -5.83 11.91
N PRO A 73 1.62 -6.77 10.93
CA PRO A 73 2.36 -6.66 9.68
C PRO A 73 1.62 -5.86 8.60
N GLY A 74 0.46 -5.28 8.92
CA GLY A 74 -0.37 -4.56 7.97
C GLY A 74 0.36 -3.38 7.33
N VAL A 75 0.01 -3.12 6.08
CA VAL A 75 0.48 -1.97 5.31
C VAL A 75 -0.72 -1.28 4.68
N ALA A 76 -0.75 0.04 4.74
CA ALA A 76 -1.72 0.87 4.03
C ALA A 76 -0.99 1.83 3.10
N LEU A 77 -1.52 2.01 1.90
CA LEU A 77 -1.06 2.96 0.90
C LEU A 77 -2.11 4.05 0.74
N TYR A 78 -1.68 5.29 0.80
CA TYR A 78 -2.47 6.47 0.52
C TYR A 78 -1.78 7.31 -0.55
N PHE A 79 -2.55 7.84 -1.49
CA PHE A 79 -2.07 8.75 -2.52
C PHE A 79 -3.26 9.49 -3.12
N ARG A 80 -2.98 10.50 -3.95
CA ARG A 80 -3.99 11.17 -4.77
C ARG A 80 -3.56 11.13 -6.22
N LEU A 81 -4.53 10.92 -7.10
CA LEU A 81 -4.40 11.19 -8.53
C LEU A 81 -5.19 12.47 -8.78
N ASP A 82 -4.48 13.52 -9.17
CA ASP A 82 -4.95 14.91 -9.10
C ASP A 82 -5.55 15.21 -7.72
N ASN A 83 -6.87 15.42 -7.65
CA ASN A 83 -7.60 15.70 -6.44
C ASN A 83 -8.43 14.52 -5.92
N VAL A 84 -8.33 13.33 -6.53
CA VAL A 84 -9.06 12.14 -6.11
C VAL A 84 -8.22 11.34 -5.10
N PRO A 85 -8.67 11.19 -3.84
CA PRO A 85 -7.95 10.39 -2.87
C PRO A 85 -8.16 8.89 -3.12
N HIS A 86 -7.07 8.15 -3.09
CA HIS A 86 -7.07 6.70 -3.16
C HIS A 86 -6.42 6.09 -1.92
N CYS A 87 -6.98 4.97 -1.46
CA CYS A 87 -6.40 4.18 -0.41
C CYS A 87 -6.52 2.68 -0.70
N LEU A 88 -5.48 1.94 -0.37
CA LEU A 88 -5.42 0.49 -0.46
C LEU A 88 -4.70 -0.03 0.78
N ALA A 89 -5.11 -1.18 1.30
CA ALA A 89 -4.43 -1.76 2.44
C ALA A 89 -4.39 -3.29 2.34
N SER A 90 -3.36 -3.88 2.94
CA SER A 90 -3.19 -5.32 3.02
C SER A 90 -2.54 -5.72 4.33
N ASP A 91 -3.14 -6.71 4.98
CA ASP A 91 -2.62 -7.45 6.12
C ASP A 91 -2.69 -8.97 5.84
N ARG A 92 -2.69 -9.36 4.56
CA ARG A 92 -2.81 -10.76 4.14
C ARG A 92 -1.71 -11.66 4.67
N TYR A 93 -0.47 -11.18 4.69
CA TYR A 93 0.71 -11.96 4.99
C TYR A 93 1.36 -11.53 6.31
N ARG A 94 2.11 -12.44 6.92
CA ARG A 94 2.87 -12.16 8.15
C ARG A 94 4.07 -11.23 7.95
N ARG A 95 4.52 -11.08 6.71
CA ARG A 95 5.68 -10.26 6.35
C ARG A 95 5.20 -8.95 5.71
N PRO A 96 5.59 -7.77 6.24
CA PRO A 96 5.18 -6.48 5.69
C PRO A 96 5.53 -6.32 4.21
N GLU A 97 6.69 -6.80 3.75
CA GLU A 97 7.11 -6.72 2.35
C GLU A 97 6.17 -7.48 1.40
N GLN A 98 5.57 -8.57 1.87
CA GLN A 98 4.58 -9.34 1.10
C GLN A 98 3.24 -8.61 1.05
N ASN A 99 2.88 -7.85 2.10
CA ASN A 99 1.70 -6.99 2.09
C ASN A 99 1.86 -5.79 1.15
N VAL A 100 3.06 -5.19 1.05
CA VAL A 100 3.35 -4.18 0.01
C VAL A 100 3.13 -4.78 -1.37
N ARG A 101 3.63 -6.00 -1.62
CA ARG A 101 3.43 -6.68 -2.89
C ARG A 101 1.95 -7.00 -3.17
N ALA A 102 1.19 -7.39 -2.16
CA ALA A 102 -0.25 -7.61 -2.33
C ALA A 102 -1.00 -6.34 -2.77
N ILE A 103 -0.60 -5.16 -2.27
CA ILE A 103 -1.15 -3.88 -2.74
C ILE A 103 -0.78 -3.62 -4.20
N TYR A 104 0.48 -3.88 -4.59
CA TYR A 104 0.89 -3.81 -6.00
C TYR A 104 0.02 -4.69 -6.89
N ASP A 105 -0.23 -5.94 -6.49
CA ASP A 105 -1.03 -6.89 -7.26
C ASP A 105 -2.50 -6.41 -7.41
N GLN A 106 -3.08 -5.79 -6.36
CA GLN A 106 -4.41 -5.16 -6.40
C GLN A 106 -4.48 -3.99 -7.40
N ILE A 107 -3.45 -3.14 -7.46
CA ILE A 107 -3.40 -2.03 -8.43
C ILE A 107 -3.30 -2.57 -9.86
N MET A 108 -2.46 -3.60 -10.08
CA MET A 108 -2.35 -4.24 -11.39
C MET A 108 -3.66 -4.88 -11.84
N GLU A 109 -4.41 -5.49 -10.92
CA GLU A 109 -5.74 -6.03 -11.20
C GLU A 109 -6.72 -4.93 -11.61
N LYS A 110 -6.78 -3.84 -10.84
CA LYS A 110 -7.61 -2.67 -11.15
C LYS A 110 -7.29 -2.04 -12.50
N ARG A 111 -5.99 -1.93 -12.85
CA ARG A 111 -5.54 -1.47 -14.17
C ARG A 111 -5.99 -2.40 -15.31
N ARG A 112 -6.00 -3.72 -15.09
CA ARG A 112 -6.47 -4.69 -16.09
C ARG A 112 -7.99 -4.64 -16.29
N GLU A 113 -8.74 -4.39 -15.23
CA GLU A 113 -10.21 -4.34 -15.27
C GLU A 113 -10.75 -3.06 -15.90
N GLY A 114 -9.94 -2.00 -16.00
CA GLY A 114 -10.39 -0.70 -16.50
C GLY A 114 -11.37 0.01 -15.55
N VAL A 115 -11.45 -0.44 -14.30
CA VAL A 115 -12.34 0.10 -13.28
C VAL A 115 -11.50 0.81 -12.23
N LEU A 116 -11.42 2.15 -12.35
CA LEU A 116 -11.35 3.14 -11.27
C LEU A 116 -11.34 4.56 -11.83
#